data_AF-A0A402AMS6-F1
#
_entry.id   AF-A0A402AMS6-F1
#
_cell.length_a   1.000
_cell.length_b   1.000
_cell.length_c   1.000
_cell.angle_alpha   90.00
_cell.angle_beta   90.00
_cell.angle_gamma   90.00
#
_symmetry.space_group_name_H-M   'P 1'
#
loop_
_entity.id
_entity.type
_entity.pdbx_description
1 polymer ?
#
loop_
_entity_poly.entity_id
_entity_poly.type
_entity_poly.pdbx_seq_one_letter_code
_entity_poly.pdbx_strand_id
1 'polypeptide(L)'
;MLPIHDNSSSVSREQVTEAYLKAIGLIDERVAPYLGKATTRVLVQSAAKRIQDIYPFLNCLVNRPYTDIVPSVIHEQLGGITACELAEGLNALLDECFAGLRELTGDLIVPPLHDEVAHQLRHLQ
;
A
#
# COMPACT_ATOMS: atom_id res chain seq x y z
N MET A 1 -27.47 18.75 29.32
CA MET A 1 -27.06 18.53 27.92
C MET A 1 -25.69 17.87 27.98
N LEU A 2 -25.61 16.58 27.64
CA LEU A 2 -24.35 15.85 27.53
C LEU A 2 -23.86 15.94 26.07
N PRO A 3 -22.54 16.00 25.82
CA PRO A 3 -22.02 16.24 24.49
C PRO A 3 -22.27 15.02 23.60
N ILE A 4 -22.76 15.27 22.40
CA ILE A 4 -22.75 14.30 21.31
C ILE A 4 -21.28 14.16 20.92
N HIS A 5 -20.65 13.06 21.34
CA HIS A 5 -19.40 12.62 20.76
C HIS A 5 -19.70 12.17 19.33
N ASP A 6 -19.60 13.10 18.39
CA ASP A 6 -19.43 12.78 16.97
C ASP A 6 -18.02 12.21 16.78
N ASN A 7 -17.82 10.98 17.27
CA ASN A 7 -16.70 10.14 16.88
C ASN A 7 -17.03 9.54 15.50
N SER A 8 -17.25 10.41 14.51
CA SER A 8 -17.05 10.03 13.10
C SER A 8 -15.55 9.91 12.93
N SER A 9 -15.03 8.71 13.21
CA SER A 9 -13.64 8.32 12.96
C SER A 9 -13.37 8.37 11.46
N SER A 10 -13.20 9.58 10.90
CA SER A 10 -12.66 9.74 9.55
C SER A 10 -11.21 9.25 9.61
N VAL A 11 -10.93 8.08 9.04
CA VAL A 11 -9.58 7.53 8.97
C VAL A 11 -8.69 8.56 8.29
N SER A 12 -7.62 8.95 8.98
CA SER A 12 -6.72 9.99 8.48
C SER A 12 -5.88 9.45 7.32
N ARG A 13 -5.41 10.34 6.43
CA ARG A 13 -4.49 9.96 5.35
C ARG A 13 -3.21 9.30 5.88
N GLU A 14 -2.77 9.71 7.06
CA GLU A 14 -1.64 9.09 7.76
C GLU A 14 -1.94 7.64 8.15
N GLN A 15 -3.10 7.38 8.76
CA GLN A 15 -3.54 6.03 9.12
C GLN A 15 -3.68 5.11 7.89
N VAL A 16 -4.26 5.63 6.81
CA VAL A 16 -4.31 4.92 5.52
C VAL A 16 -2.90 4.60 5.06
N THR A 17 -2.02 5.60 4.94
CA THR A 17 -0.65 5.39 4.46
C THR A 17 0.10 4.36 5.30
N GLU A 18 0.06 4.50 6.63
CA GLU A 18 0.77 3.62 7.55
C GLU A 18 0.33 2.17 7.37
N ALA A 19 -0.97 1.91 7.31
CA ALA A 19 -1.47 0.55 7.23
C ALA A 19 -1.22 -0.11 5.87
N TYR A 20 -1.27 0.64 4.77
CA TYR A 20 -0.86 0.12 3.46
C TYR A 20 0.65 -0.10 3.35
N LEU A 21 1.49 0.76 3.94
CA LEU A 21 2.92 0.51 4.01
C LEU A 21 3.24 -0.73 4.85
N LYS A 22 2.50 -0.99 5.93
CA LYS A 22 2.58 -2.25 6.69
C LYS A 22 2.19 -3.46 5.84
N ALA A 23 1.11 -3.36 5.07
CA ALA A 23 0.69 -4.42 4.14
C ALA A 23 1.77 -4.71 3.07
N ILE A 24 2.35 -3.68 2.47
CA ILE A 24 3.48 -3.82 1.52
C ILE A 24 4.70 -4.41 2.22
N GLY A 25 4.97 -4.01 3.47
CA GLY A 25 6.01 -4.60 4.32
C GLY A 25 5.81 -6.09 4.55
N LEU A 26 4.57 -6.53 4.82
CA LEU A 26 4.23 -7.95 4.95
C LEU A 26 4.51 -8.72 3.64
N ILE A 27 4.20 -8.12 2.48
CA ILE A 27 4.55 -8.70 1.19
C ILE A 27 6.07 -8.86 1.08
N ASP A 28 6.86 -7.83 1.40
CA ASP A 28 8.32 -7.92 1.40
C ASP A 28 8.82 -9.02 2.33
N GLU A 29 8.33 -9.09 3.57
CA GLU A 29 8.73 -10.11 4.55
C GLU A 29 8.44 -11.53 4.09
N ARG A 30 7.27 -11.76 3.48
CA ARG A 30 6.84 -13.10 3.03
C ARG A 30 7.47 -13.51 1.71
N VAL A 31 7.79 -12.56 0.85
CA VAL A 31 8.35 -12.83 -0.48
C VAL A 31 9.88 -12.81 -0.49
N ALA A 32 10.53 -12.02 0.38
CA ALA A 32 11.97 -11.90 0.43
C ALA A 32 12.73 -13.25 0.58
N PRO A 33 12.24 -14.26 1.31
CA PRO A 33 12.88 -15.58 1.33
C PRO A 33 12.94 -16.29 -0.03
N TYR A 34 12.05 -15.94 -0.96
CA TYR A 34 11.93 -16.57 -2.27
C TYR A 34 12.58 -15.75 -3.38
N LEU A 35 12.41 -14.43 -3.35
CA LEU A 35 12.86 -13.53 -4.42
C LEU A 35 13.99 -12.56 -3.99
N GLY A 36 14.23 -12.41 -2.69
CA GLY A 36 15.14 -11.43 -2.13
C GLY A 36 14.53 -10.03 -1.98
N LYS A 37 14.99 -9.29 -0.96
CA LYS A 37 14.50 -7.94 -0.62
C LYS A 37 14.67 -6.89 -1.74
N ALA A 38 15.65 -7.07 -2.61
CA ALA A 38 15.85 -6.17 -3.74
C ALA A 38 14.74 -6.36 -4.79
N THR A 39 14.37 -7.61 -5.06
CA THR A 39 13.36 -7.96 -6.06
C THR A 39 11.97 -7.53 -5.63
N THR A 40 11.62 -7.70 -4.35
CA THR A 40 10.35 -7.22 -3.77
C THR A 40 10.21 -5.70 -3.82
N ARG A 41 11.30 -4.95 -3.57
CA ARG A 41 11.30 -3.49 -3.72
C ARG A 41 11.12 -3.07 -5.17
N VAL A 42 11.78 -3.73 -6.11
CA VAL A 42 11.59 -3.50 -7.55
C VAL A 42 10.17 -3.85 -8.00
N LEU A 43 9.55 -4.86 -7.40
CA LEU A 43 8.16 -5.23 -7.65
C LEU A 43 7.19 -4.09 -7.27
N VAL A 44 7.37 -3.46 -6.10
CA VAL A 44 6.57 -2.30 -5.69
C VAL A 44 6.82 -1.09 -6.61
N GLN A 45 8.07 -0.82 -6.97
CA GLN A 45 8.41 0.27 -7.90
C GLN A 45 7.80 0.05 -9.30
N SER A 46 7.81 -1.20 -9.77
CA SER A 46 7.24 -1.58 -11.07
C SER A 46 5.72 -1.48 -11.05
N ALA A 47 5.07 -1.90 -9.96
CA ALA A 47 3.64 -1.72 -9.75
C ALA A 47 3.26 -0.23 -9.75
N ALA A 48 3.99 0.61 -9.01
CA ALA A 48 3.77 2.06 -9.01
C ALA A 48 3.93 2.67 -10.40
N LYS A 49 4.93 2.21 -11.17
CA LYS A 49 5.15 2.68 -12.55
C LYS A 49 4.00 2.32 -13.49
N ARG A 50 3.34 1.17 -13.30
CA ARG A 50 2.20 0.75 -14.13
C ARG A 50 0.94 1.57 -13.89
N ILE A 51 0.75 2.08 -12.67
CA ILE A 51 -0.46 2.82 -12.28
C ILE A 51 -0.26 4.32 -12.17
N GLN A 52 0.95 4.83 -12.43
CA GLN A 52 1.28 6.26 -12.25
C GLN A 52 0.39 7.18 -13.09
N ASP A 53 -0.10 6.73 -14.24
CA ASP A 53 -0.96 7.54 -15.12
C ASP A 53 -2.39 7.68 -14.55
N ILE A 54 -2.80 6.74 -13.68
CA ILE A 54 -4.11 6.71 -13.02
C ILE A 54 -4.02 7.37 -11.64
N TYR A 55 -2.95 7.07 -10.89
CA TYR A 55 -2.69 7.57 -9.54
C TYR A 55 -1.34 8.32 -9.49
N PRO A 56 -1.24 9.53 -10.06
CA PRO A 56 0.03 10.25 -10.22
C PRO A 56 0.72 10.57 -8.90
N PHE A 57 -0.04 10.63 -7.83
CA PHE A 57 0.44 10.88 -6.47
C PHE A 57 1.28 9.72 -5.90
N LEU A 58 1.16 8.52 -6.47
CA LEU A 58 2.01 7.37 -6.16
C LEU A 58 3.36 7.40 -6.89
N ASN A 59 3.60 8.35 -7.79
CA ASN A 59 4.88 8.47 -8.52
C ASN A 59 6.11 8.59 -7.59
N CYS A 60 5.90 9.03 -6.34
CA CYS A 60 6.97 9.01 -5.35
C CYS A 60 7.58 7.60 -5.15
N LEU A 61 6.77 6.54 -5.22
CA LEU A 61 7.18 5.14 -5.12
C LEU A 61 7.92 4.61 -6.34
N VAL A 62 7.89 5.31 -7.48
CA VAL A 62 8.68 4.92 -8.66
C VAL A 62 10.17 5.19 -8.41
N ASN A 63 10.46 6.31 -7.74
CA ASN A 63 11.82 6.82 -7.59
C ASN A 63 12.43 6.53 -6.21
N ARG A 64 11.62 6.13 -5.23
CA ARG A 64 12.08 5.79 -3.88
C ARG A 64 11.46 4.47 -3.40
N PRO A 65 12.18 3.66 -2.63
CA PRO A 65 11.59 2.45 -2.06
C PRO A 65 10.53 2.83 -1.02
N TYR A 66 9.51 1.97 -0.88
CA TYR A 66 8.42 2.21 0.09
C TYR A 66 8.92 2.28 1.54
N THR A 67 10.07 1.66 1.85
CA THR A 67 10.71 1.72 3.17
C THR A 67 11.20 3.11 3.57
N ASP A 68 11.38 4.00 2.59
CA ASP A 68 11.84 5.37 2.82
C ASP A 68 10.65 6.35 2.92
N ILE A 69 9.42 5.84 2.85
CA ILE A 69 8.22 6.65 3.00
C ILE A 69 7.91 6.82 4.48
N VAL A 70 7.87 8.08 4.89
CA VAL A 70 7.41 8.48 6.22
C VAL A 70 5.92 8.87 6.10
N PRO A 71 4.98 8.14 6.75
CA PRO A 71 3.54 8.43 6.66
C PRO A 71 3.20 9.88 7.00
N SER A 72 3.85 10.43 8.04
CA SER A 72 3.66 11.80 8.49
C SER A 72 4.22 12.85 7.51
N VAL A 73 4.99 12.48 6.49
CA VAL A 73 5.48 13.41 5.44
C VAL A 73 4.65 13.28 4.16
N ILE A 74 4.02 12.12 3.94
CA ILE A 74 3.24 11.87 2.73
C ILE A 74 2.05 12.83 2.63
N HIS A 75 1.45 13.23 3.75
CA HIS A 75 0.28 14.11 3.74
C HIS A 75 0.56 15.51 3.14
N GLU A 76 1.83 15.97 3.24
CA GLU A 76 2.31 17.21 2.63
C GLU A 76 2.54 17.05 1.13
N GLN A 77 3.04 15.88 0.72
CA GLN A 77 3.33 15.55 -0.68
C GLN A 77 2.05 15.25 -1.49
N LEU A 78 1.00 14.77 -0.82
CA LEU A 78 -0.29 14.38 -1.41
C LEU A 78 -1.37 15.45 -1.18
N GLY A 79 -0.97 16.74 -1.19
CA GLY A 79 -1.88 17.86 -1.01
C GLY A 79 -3.08 17.81 -1.97
N GLY A 80 -4.29 17.92 -1.44
CA GLY A 80 -5.53 17.90 -2.23
C GLY A 80 -6.17 16.52 -2.44
N ILE A 81 -5.56 15.44 -1.94
CA ILE A 81 -6.07 14.07 -2.07
C ILE A 81 -6.81 13.68 -0.79
N THR A 82 -7.97 13.05 -0.94
CA THR A 82 -8.76 12.50 0.16
C THR A 82 -8.20 11.18 0.70
N ALA A 83 -8.60 10.77 1.90
CA ALA A 83 -8.24 9.45 2.42
C ALA A 83 -8.80 8.30 1.55
N CYS A 84 -9.95 8.51 0.91
CA CYS A 84 -10.57 7.54 0.00
C CYS A 84 -9.76 7.36 -1.28
N GLU A 85 -9.43 8.45 -1.98
CA GLU A 85 -8.59 8.39 -3.19
C GLU A 85 -7.22 7.79 -2.91
N LEU A 86 -6.64 8.08 -1.74
CA LEU A 86 -5.39 7.48 -1.29
C LEU A 86 -5.52 5.97 -1.09
N ALA A 87 -6.59 5.51 -0.44
CA ALA A 87 -6.85 4.09 -0.23
C ALA A 87 -7.09 3.36 -1.57
N GLU A 88 -7.81 3.98 -2.51
CA GLU A 88 -8.03 3.43 -3.85
C GLU A 88 -6.71 3.24 -4.61
N GLY A 89 -5.86 4.26 -4.62
CA GLY A 89 -4.55 4.15 -5.26
C GLY A 89 -3.64 3.10 -4.61
N LEU A 90 -3.60 3.05 -3.28
CA LEU A 90 -2.76 2.07 -2.56
C LEU A 90 -3.31 0.64 -2.69
N ASN A 91 -4.62 0.45 -2.83
CA ASN A 91 -5.20 -0.85 -3.20
C ASN A 91 -4.78 -1.27 -4.61
N ALA A 92 -4.90 -0.36 -5.60
CA ALA A 92 -4.46 -0.65 -6.96
C ALA A 92 -2.96 -0.99 -7.02
N LEU A 93 -2.14 -0.35 -6.19
CA LEU A 93 -0.73 -0.69 -6.04
C LEU A 93 -0.53 -2.13 -5.52
N LEU A 94 -1.32 -2.56 -4.53
CA LEU A 94 -1.26 -3.93 -4.00
C LEU A 94 -1.70 -4.95 -5.05
N ASP A 95 -2.77 -4.68 -5.78
CA ASP A 95 -3.24 -5.56 -6.86
C ASP A 95 -2.15 -5.79 -7.91
N GLU A 96 -1.46 -4.71 -8.31
CA GLU A 96 -0.34 -4.77 -9.25
C GLU A 96 0.91 -5.46 -8.68
N CYS A 97 1.12 -5.36 -7.36
CA CYS A 97 2.16 -6.13 -6.67
C CYS A 97 1.83 -7.63 -6.72
N PHE A 98 0.58 -8.02 -6.43
CA PHE A 98 0.14 -9.42 -6.48
C PHE A 98 0.16 -9.98 -7.91
N ALA A 99 -0.24 -9.18 -8.90
CA ALA A 99 -0.13 -9.56 -10.31
C ALA A 99 1.33 -9.85 -10.70
N GLY A 100 2.25 -8.93 -10.38
CA GLY A 100 3.68 -9.14 -10.63
C GLY A 100 4.26 -10.33 -9.87
N LEU A 101 3.79 -10.56 -8.63
CA LEU A 101 4.23 -11.71 -7.84
C LEU A 101 3.74 -13.03 -8.46
N ARG A 102 2.50 -13.05 -8.98
CA ARG A 102 1.91 -14.19 -9.69
C ARG A 102 2.67 -14.51 -10.97
N GLU A 103 3.09 -13.48 -11.71
CA GLU A 103 3.93 -13.66 -12.91
C GLU A 103 5.27 -14.33 -12.58
N LEU A 104 5.87 -13.97 -11.43
CA LEU A 104 7.18 -14.49 -11.01
C LEU A 104 7.11 -15.86 -10.33
N THR A 105 6.01 -16.17 -9.64
CA THR A 105 5.93 -17.31 -8.70
C THR A 105 4.75 -18.24 -8.94
N GLY A 106 3.88 -17.93 -9.90
CA GLY A 106 2.61 -18.62 -10.10
C GLY A 106 1.69 -18.46 -8.88
N ASP A 107 0.91 -19.50 -8.58
CA ASP A 107 -0.03 -19.51 -7.46
C ASP A 107 0.60 -20.00 -6.14
N LEU A 108 1.93 -20.13 -6.07
CA LEU A 108 2.62 -20.74 -4.94
C LEU A 108 2.56 -19.86 -3.67
N ILE A 109 2.56 -18.53 -3.82
CA ILE A 109 2.69 -17.56 -2.72
C ILE A 109 1.47 -16.64 -2.63
N VAL A 110 0.85 -16.30 -3.77
CA VAL A 110 -0.14 -15.23 -3.88
C VAL A 110 -1.42 -15.49 -3.06
N PRO A 111 -2.10 -16.65 -3.15
CA PRO A 111 -3.36 -16.85 -2.44
C PRO A 111 -3.29 -16.66 -0.91
N PRO A 112 -2.38 -17.32 -0.17
CA PRO A 112 -2.31 -17.15 1.29
C PRO A 112 -1.84 -15.75 1.70
N LEU A 113 -0.98 -15.11 0.90
CA LEU A 113 -0.49 -13.76 1.19
C LEU A 113 -1.57 -12.69 0.97
N HIS A 114 -2.40 -12.87 -0.05
CA HIS A 114 -3.53 -11.99 -0.34
C HIS A 114 -4.53 -11.98 0.83
N ASP A 115 -4.88 -13.15 1.38
CA ASP A 115 -5.80 -13.25 2.51
C ASP A 115 -5.25 -12.56 3.77
N GLU A 116 -3.95 -12.68 4.01
CA GLU A 116 -3.29 -12.04 5.16
C GLU A 116 -3.23 -10.51 5.02
N VAL A 117 -2.89 -10.00 3.83
CA VAL A 117 -2.93 -8.57 3.52
C VAL A 117 -4.36 -8.02 3.64
N ALA A 118 -5.35 -8.73 3.08
CA ALA A 118 -6.75 -8.34 3.18
C ALA A 118 -7.26 -8.36 4.64
N HIS A 119 -6.72 -9.25 5.49
CA HIS A 119 -7.03 -9.24 6.91
C HIS A 119 -6.43 -8.02 7.62
N GLN A 120 -5.19 -7.64 7.32
CA GLN A 120 -4.57 -6.44 7.90
C GLN A 120 -5.30 -5.15 7.52
N LEU A 121 -5.77 -5.05 6.27
CA LEU A 121 -6.44 -3.84 5.77
C LEU A 121 -7.90 -3.72 6.22
N ARG A 122 -8.55 -4.83 6.59
CA ARG A 122 -9.93 -4.81 7.14
C ARG A 122 -10.07 -4.00 8.43
N HIS A 123 -8.98 -3.71 9.13
CA HIS A 123 -9.00 -2.89 10.35
C HIS A 123 -9.05 -1.37 10.09
N LEU A 124 -9.00 -0.95 8.82
CA LEU A 124 -9.08 0.44 8.38
C LEU A 124 -10.47 0.86 7.86
N GLN A 125 -11.40 -0.09 7.69
CA GLN A 125 -12.75 0.13 7.16
C GLN A 125 -13.78 0.16 8.28
#